data_AF-A0A5B8XBH2-F1
#
_entry.id   AF-A0A5B8XBH2-F1
#
_cell.length_a   1.000
_cell.length_b   1.000
_cell.length_c   1.000
_cell.angle_alpha   90.00
_cell.angle_beta   90.00
_cell.angle_gamma   90.00
#
_symmetry.space_group_name_H-M   'P 1'
#
loop_
_entity.id
_entity.type
_entity.pdbx_description
1 polymer ?
#
loop_
_entity_poly.entity_id
_entity_poly.type
_entity_poly.pdbx_seq_one_letter_code
_entity_poly.pdbx_strand_id
1 'polypeptide(L)'
;MLKTKGKVDIAYVCNGILAGLVGITSVCVAISPLEAIIIGALSAPVTLVVFELLPRLGVDDPVGAVAVHMGAGVWSLLAVGIFGTRDATEESLLTRNGLLHGGDASLLLAQTMYILCCTGWSALATFILMTSIDKTIGLRCDLKHEIFGADLMEHSVGGHFDHSTGAVFTKSGRLVATIHDNMDAEALWETFYRYEKQNADDEVVQLENSIESCLDSPQTKATPDVECSGFRFRARLAKDEPAESRNDVHQTSP
;
A
#
# COMPACT_ATOMS: atom_id res chain seq x y z
N MET A 1 18.09 5.19 -6.36
CA MET A 1 17.35 5.53 -7.59
C MET A 1 16.97 4.24 -8.30
N LEU A 2 15.70 3.82 -8.14
CA LEU A 2 15.00 2.79 -8.94
C LEU A 2 15.83 1.54 -9.29
N LYS A 3 16.43 0.89 -8.29
CA LYS A 3 17.16 -0.38 -8.51
C LYS A 3 16.28 -1.59 -8.21
N THR A 4 15.14 -1.67 -8.87
CA THR A 4 14.42 -2.92 -9.10
C THR A 4 14.94 -3.47 -10.42
N LYS A 5 15.64 -4.62 -10.37
CA LYS A 5 16.30 -5.35 -11.49
C LYS A 5 15.51 -5.35 -12.82
N GLY A 6 15.46 -4.24 -13.54
CA GLY A 6 14.61 -4.02 -14.71
C GLY A 6 13.09 -4.01 -14.47
N LYS A 7 12.62 -3.98 -13.21
CA LYS A 7 11.19 -4.01 -12.86
C LYS A 7 10.74 -2.65 -12.35
N VAL A 8 9.48 -2.29 -12.56
CA VAL A 8 8.89 -1.06 -12.01
C VAL A 8 8.37 -1.34 -10.61
N ASP A 9 8.74 -0.51 -9.65
CA ASP A 9 8.20 -0.55 -8.29
C ASP A 9 6.89 0.26 -8.24
N ILE A 10 5.80 -0.41 -7.87
CA ILE A 10 4.46 0.20 -7.84
C ILE A 10 4.38 1.30 -6.78
N ALA A 11 5.01 1.12 -5.61
CA ALA A 11 4.99 2.12 -4.55
C ALA A 11 5.67 3.42 -5.00
N TYR A 12 6.78 3.29 -5.74
CA TYR A 12 7.47 4.44 -6.33
C TYR A 12 6.62 5.19 -7.36
N VAL A 13 5.88 4.46 -8.21
CA VAL A 13 5.00 5.07 -9.21
C VAL A 13 3.83 5.78 -8.52
N CYS A 14 3.16 5.11 -7.57
CA CYS A 14 2.06 5.69 -6.81
C CYS A 14 2.50 6.94 -6.04
N ASN A 15 3.60 6.86 -5.29
CA ASN A 15 4.13 8.00 -4.55
C ASN A 15 4.59 9.13 -5.48
N GLY A 16 5.09 8.82 -6.68
CA GLY A 16 5.44 9.82 -7.70
C GLY A 16 4.22 10.58 -8.23
N ILE A 17 3.12 9.88 -8.50
CA ILE A 17 1.84 10.51 -8.94
C ILE A 17 1.28 11.39 -7.82
N LEU A 18 1.23 10.87 -6.59
CA LEU A 18 0.75 11.63 -5.43
C LEU A 18 1.62 12.86 -5.15
N ALA A 19 2.94 12.72 -5.28
CA ALA A 19 3.88 13.84 -5.13
C ALA A 19 3.61 14.95 -6.15
N GLY A 20 3.30 14.59 -7.40
CA GLY A 20 2.91 15.56 -8.42
C GLY A 20 1.68 16.36 -8.02
N LEU A 21 0.64 15.69 -7.50
CA LEU A 21 -0.60 16.33 -7.02
C LEU A 21 -0.38 17.23 -5.79
N VAL A 22 0.40 16.76 -4.81
CA VAL A 22 0.75 17.56 -3.64
C VAL A 22 1.62 18.76 -4.04
N GLY A 23 2.56 18.55 -4.95
CA GLY A 23 3.49 19.56 -5.46
C GLY A 23 2.83 20.78 -6.12
N ILE A 24 1.70 20.60 -6.79
CA ILE A 24 0.91 21.68 -7.41
C ILE A 24 -0.03 22.39 -6.43
N THR A 25 -0.28 21.83 -5.25
CA THR A 25 -1.37 22.29 -4.37
C THR A 25 -1.21 23.76 -3.92
N SER A 26 -0.01 24.19 -3.53
CA SER A 26 0.19 25.57 -3.05
C SER A 26 0.42 26.59 -4.17
N VAL A 27 0.74 26.13 -5.38
CA VAL A 27 1.07 26.98 -6.53
C VAL A 27 -0.09 27.18 -7.49
N CYS A 28 -1.23 26.48 -7.31
CA CYS A 28 -2.33 26.39 -8.27
C CYS A 28 -2.92 27.72 -8.78
N VAL A 29 -2.83 28.78 -7.98
CA VAL A 29 -3.35 30.13 -8.30
C VAL A 29 -2.27 31.12 -8.72
N ALA A 30 -1.01 30.70 -8.67
CA ALA A 30 0.13 31.61 -8.64
C ALA A 30 1.15 31.38 -9.77
N ILE A 31 0.92 30.42 -10.67
CA ILE A 31 1.92 30.05 -11.69
C ILE A 31 1.26 29.79 -13.05
N SER A 32 2.06 29.84 -14.11
CA SER A 32 1.61 29.46 -15.45
C SER A 32 1.48 27.93 -15.61
N PRO A 33 0.68 27.44 -16.59
CA PRO A 33 0.51 26.01 -16.82
C PRO A 33 1.81 25.25 -17.12
N LEU A 34 2.77 25.89 -17.80
CA LEU A 34 4.06 25.26 -18.11
C LEU A 34 4.92 25.09 -16.86
N GLU A 35 4.92 26.08 -15.97
CA GLU A 35 5.61 25.99 -14.68
C GLU A 35 4.96 24.92 -13.79
N ALA A 36 3.63 24.76 -13.86
CA ALA A 36 2.92 23.74 -13.11
C ALA A 36 3.37 22.32 -13.47
N ILE A 37 3.59 22.07 -14.78
CA ILE A 37 4.13 20.80 -15.27
C ILE A 37 5.53 20.57 -14.71
N ILE A 38 6.39 21.59 -14.72
CA ILE A 38 7.77 21.49 -14.24
C ILE A 38 7.80 21.23 -12.73
N ILE A 39 7.04 22.00 -11.94
CA ILE A 39 6.98 21.86 -10.48
C ILE A 39 6.44 20.49 -10.09
N GLY A 40 5.37 20.04 -10.74
CA GLY A 40 4.82 18.69 -10.53
C GLY A 40 5.83 17.59 -10.87
N ALA A 41 6.52 17.70 -12.02
CA ALA A 41 7.56 16.75 -12.42
C ALA A 41 8.73 16.69 -11.42
N LEU A 42 9.11 17.84 -10.84
CA LEU A 42 10.17 17.92 -9.83
C LEU A 42 9.73 17.44 -8.43
N SER A 43 8.43 17.34 -8.17
CA SER A 43 7.91 16.88 -6.87
C SER A 43 8.15 15.39 -6.64
N ALA A 44 8.08 14.57 -7.70
CA ALA A 44 8.37 13.14 -7.64
C ALA A 44 9.81 12.83 -7.18
N PRO A 45 10.89 13.35 -7.80
CA PRO A 45 12.24 13.06 -7.36
C PRO A 45 12.52 13.58 -5.93
N VAL A 46 11.99 14.73 -5.53
CA VAL A 46 12.10 15.21 -4.13
C VAL A 46 11.48 14.20 -3.17
N THR A 47 10.26 13.75 -3.46
CA THR A 47 9.55 12.76 -2.64
C THR A 47 10.30 11.44 -2.55
N LEU A 48 10.82 10.93 -3.67
CA LEU A 48 11.56 9.66 -3.68
C LEU A 48 12.88 9.73 -2.89
N VAL A 49 13.52 10.90 -2.84
CA VAL A 49 14.69 11.11 -1.97
C VAL A 49 14.29 11.02 -0.50
N VAL A 50 13.18 11.64 -0.10
CA VAL A 50 12.69 11.57 1.29
C VAL A 50 12.24 10.15 1.65
N PHE A 51 11.52 9.48 0.74
CA PHE A 51 11.06 8.10 0.90
C PHE A 51 12.22 7.13 1.18
N GLU A 52 13.35 7.29 0.48
CA GLU A 52 14.55 6.49 0.69
C GLU A 52 15.39 6.91 1.91
N LEU A 53 15.22 8.14 2.38
CA LEU A 53 15.95 8.67 3.53
C LEU A 53 15.34 8.21 4.85
N LEU A 54 14.01 8.15 4.95
CA LEU A 54 13.30 7.80 6.20
C LEU A 54 13.72 6.43 6.78
N PRO A 55 13.76 5.34 5.99
CA PRO A 55 14.23 4.05 6.52
C PRO A 55 15.67 4.08 7.00
N ARG A 56 16.54 4.90 6.37
CA ARG A 56 17.94 5.06 6.79
C ARG A 56 18.07 5.83 8.10
N LEU A 57 17.07 6.63 8.45
CA LEU A 57 16.95 7.30 9.73
C LEU A 57 16.24 6.43 10.78
N GLY A 58 15.88 5.19 10.45
CA GLY A 58 15.13 4.29 11.34
C GLY A 58 13.66 4.69 11.51
N VAL A 59 13.12 5.49 10.60
CA VAL A 59 11.71 5.88 10.59
C VAL A 59 10.97 4.99 9.61
N ASP A 60 10.02 4.22 10.15
CA ASP A 60 9.14 3.36 9.36
C ASP A 60 7.87 4.15 8.97
N ASP A 61 7.81 4.59 7.73
CA ASP A 61 6.65 5.29 7.13
C ASP A 61 5.98 4.34 6.12
N PRO A 62 5.03 3.49 6.57
CA PRO A 62 4.55 2.35 5.79
C PRO A 62 3.82 2.76 4.51
N VAL A 63 3.26 3.96 4.47
CA VAL A 63 2.49 4.49 3.34
C VAL A 63 3.23 5.60 2.58
N GLY A 64 4.41 6.00 3.03
CA GLY A 64 5.15 7.12 2.43
C GLY A 64 4.50 8.49 2.66
N ALA A 65 3.69 8.64 3.70
CA ALA A 65 2.94 9.88 3.96
C ALA A 65 3.88 11.07 4.22
N VAL A 66 4.95 10.86 4.98
CA VAL A 66 5.94 11.91 5.26
C VAL A 66 6.68 12.27 3.97
N ALA A 67 7.08 11.27 3.18
CA ALA A 67 7.76 11.52 1.93
C ALA A 67 6.92 12.35 0.94
N VAL A 68 5.66 11.95 0.73
CA VAL A 68 4.76 12.62 -0.21
C VAL A 68 4.32 13.98 0.35
N HIS A 69 3.73 14.03 1.55
CA HIS A 69 3.10 15.26 2.05
C HIS A 69 4.11 16.27 2.60
N MET A 70 5.10 15.83 3.37
CA MET A 70 6.14 16.74 3.86
C MET A 70 7.15 17.04 2.76
N GLY A 71 7.67 16.03 2.05
CA GLY A 71 8.66 16.22 0.99
C GLY A 71 8.13 17.07 -0.17
N ALA A 72 7.08 16.61 -0.87
CA ALA A 72 6.50 17.39 -1.96
C ALA A 72 5.83 18.69 -1.48
N GLY A 73 5.25 18.71 -0.28
CA GLY A 73 4.62 19.91 0.28
C GLY A 73 5.62 21.03 0.57
N VAL A 74 6.78 20.69 1.16
CA VAL A 74 7.88 21.65 1.35
C VAL A 74 8.37 22.17 0.00
N TRP A 75 8.59 21.29 -0.98
CA TRP A 75 8.96 21.70 -2.32
C TRP A 75 7.91 22.63 -2.96
N SER A 76 6.63 22.31 -2.82
CA SER A 76 5.52 23.12 -3.34
C SER A 76 5.56 24.55 -2.79
N LEU A 77 5.70 24.71 -1.47
CA LEU A 77 5.73 26.02 -0.82
C LEU A 77 6.99 26.82 -1.19
N LEU A 78 8.13 26.15 -1.35
CA LEU A 78 9.34 26.79 -1.88
C LEU A 78 9.14 27.22 -3.34
N ALA A 79 8.45 26.42 -4.16
CA ALA A 79 8.15 26.74 -5.54
C ALA A 79 7.25 27.99 -5.66
N VAL A 80 6.33 28.24 -4.71
CA VAL A 80 5.60 29.53 -4.64
C VAL A 80 6.57 30.71 -4.53
N GLY A 81 7.60 30.60 -3.68
CA GLY A 81 8.62 31.63 -3.50
C GLY A 81 9.51 31.86 -4.73
N ILE A 82 9.64 30.86 -5.60
CA ILE A 82 10.52 30.89 -6.78
C ILE A 82 9.74 31.31 -8.04
N PHE A 83 8.61 30.66 -8.29
CA PHE A 83 7.82 30.76 -9.53
C PHE A 83 6.52 31.56 -9.37
N GLY A 84 6.16 31.97 -8.15
CA GLY A 84 4.92 32.73 -7.93
C GLY A 84 4.87 34.02 -8.76
N THR A 85 3.76 34.25 -9.44
CA THR A 85 3.48 35.46 -10.19
C THR A 85 2.29 36.15 -9.55
N ARG A 86 2.47 37.41 -9.17
CA ARG A 86 1.36 38.25 -8.75
C ARG A 86 0.60 38.70 -9.99
N ASP A 87 -0.65 38.30 -10.07
CA ASP A 87 -1.58 38.84 -11.06
C ASP A 87 -1.81 40.34 -10.83
N ALA A 88 -2.02 41.08 -11.92
CA ALA A 88 -2.31 42.51 -11.89
C ALA A 88 -3.74 42.85 -11.41
N THR A 89 -4.52 41.84 -11.04
CA THR A 89 -5.89 41.97 -10.52
C THR A 89 -5.86 42.16 -8.99
N GLU A 90 -6.83 42.90 -8.46
CA GLU A 90 -6.97 43.16 -7.01
C GLU A 90 -7.26 41.88 -6.18
N GLU A 91 -7.57 40.76 -6.85
CA GLU A 91 -7.85 39.44 -6.25
C GLU A 91 -6.58 38.56 -6.11
N SER A 92 -5.39 39.10 -6.41
CA SER A 92 -4.17 38.31 -6.33
C SER A 92 -3.88 37.86 -4.90
N LEU A 93 -3.82 36.54 -4.70
CA LEU A 93 -3.47 35.92 -3.41
C LEU A 93 -1.99 36.13 -3.04
N LEU A 94 -1.17 36.59 -3.99
CA LEU A 94 0.23 36.93 -3.76
C LEU A 94 0.41 38.43 -3.63
N THR A 95 1.10 38.85 -2.57
CA THR A 95 1.47 40.25 -2.39
C THR A 95 2.70 40.65 -3.21
N ARG A 96 3.49 39.67 -3.66
CA ARG A 96 4.79 39.85 -4.32
C ARG A 96 5.02 38.77 -5.38
N ASN A 97 5.89 39.06 -6.36
CA ASN A 97 6.41 38.06 -7.29
C ASN A 97 7.46 37.19 -6.60
N GLY A 98 7.62 35.97 -7.10
CA GLY A 98 8.70 35.07 -6.81
C GLY A 98 9.98 35.46 -7.55
N LEU A 99 11.07 34.78 -7.18
CA LEU A 99 12.43 35.13 -7.59
C LEU A 99 12.63 35.14 -9.11
N LEU A 100 11.99 34.24 -9.85
CA LEU A 100 12.14 34.13 -11.31
C LEU A 100 11.25 35.13 -12.08
N HIS A 101 10.28 35.76 -11.43
CA HIS A 101 9.36 36.74 -12.02
C HIS A 101 9.66 38.18 -11.59
N GLY A 102 10.94 38.45 -11.30
CA GLY A 102 11.42 39.79 -10.91
C GLY A 102 11.14 40.18 -9.46
N GLY A 103 10.70 39.24 -8.63
CA GLY A 103 10.58 39.42 -7.19
C GLY A 103 11.92 39.37 -6.46
N ASP A 104 11.93 39.81 -5.20
CA ASP A 104 13.06 39.66 -4.29
C ASP A 104 12.96 38.35 -3.48
N ALA A 105 13.95 38.07 -2.64
CA ALA A 105 13.95 36.87 -1.79
C ALA A 105 12.87 36.90 -0.68
N SER A 106 12.08 37.97 -0.54
CA SER A 106 11.14 38.12 0.57
C SER A 106 10.00 37.11 0.52
N LEU A 107 9.48 36.78 -0.68
CA LEU A 107 8.42 35.77 -0.82
C LEU A 107 8.96 34.38 -0.46
N LEU A 108 10.14 34.02 -0.96
CA LEU A 108 10.79 32.74 -0.63
C LEU A 108 11.08 32.61 0.86
N LEU A 109 11.57 33.67 1.50
CA LEU A 109 11.81 33.68 2.94
C LEU A 109 10.50 33.57 3.73
N ALA A 110 9.44 34.27 3.30
CA ALA A 110 8.12 34.18 3.92
C ALA A 110 7.56 32.74 3.84
N GLN A 111 7.65 32.10 2.67
CA GLN A 111 7.24 30.70 2.51
C GLN A 111 8.10 29.74 3.33
N THR A 112 9.42 29.98 3.40
CA THR A 112 10.31 29.17 4.25
C THR A 112 9.96 29.30 5.73
N MET A 113 9.68 30.52 6.20
CA MET A 113 9.23 30.74 7.57
C MET A 113 7.87 30.07 7.83
N TYR A 114 6.94 30.14 6.86
CA TYR A 114 5.66 29.46 6.96
C TYR A 114 5.85 27.93 7.11
N ILE A 115 6.70 27.32 6.28
CA ILE A 115 7.06 25.90 6.38
C ILE A 115 7.57 25.57 7.79
N LEU A 116 8.56 26.33 8.29
CA LEU A 116 9.15 26.07 9.61
C LEU A 116 8.12 26.20 10.74
N CYS A 117 7.27 27.23 10.70
CA CYS A 117 6.21 27.44 11.68
C CYS A 117 5.18 26.31 11.66
N CYS A 118 4.66 25.95 10.48
CA CYS A 118 3.67 24.89 10.33
C CYS A 118 4.22 23.50 10.68
N THR A 119 5.42 23.17 10.22
CA THR A 119 6.09 21.91 10.56
C THR A 119 6.40 21.85 12.04
N GLY A 120 6.94 22.92 12.63
CA GLY A 120 7.25 22.98 14.06
C GLY A 120 6.00 22.84 14.93
N TRP A 121 4.94 23.59 14.61
CA TRP A 121 3.65 23.48 15.31
C TRP A 121 3.06 22.08 15.17
N SER A 122 2.96 21.56 13.94
CA SER A 122 2.36 20.24 13.68
C SER A 122 3.13 19.12 14.36
N ALA A 123 4.47 19.11 14.26
CA ALA A 123 5.31 18.12 14.90
C ALA A 123 5.19 18.18 16.43
N LEU A 124 5.24 19.37 17.03
CA LEU A 124 5.14 19.53 18.49
C LEU A 124 3.75 19.14 19.01
N ALA A 125 2.69 19.63 18.37
CA ALA A 125 1.31 19.33 18.76
C ALA A 125 1.03 17.83 18.62
N THR A 126 1.43 17.20 17.51
CA THR A 126 1.26 15.76 17.29
C THR A 126 2.07 14.95 18.28
N PHE A 127 3.32 15.33 18.56
CA PHE A 127 4.16 14.64 19.54
C PHE A 127 3.54 14.68 20.95
N ILE A 128 3.06 15.84 21.39
CA ILE A 128 2.39 15.99 22.68
C ILE A 128 1.12 15.13 22.73
N LEU A 129 0.29 15.20 21.68
CA LEU A 129 -0.97 14.47 21.61
C LEU A 129 -0.73 12.95 21.62
N MET A 130 0.11 12.45 20.71
CA MET A 130 0.39 11.01 20.58
C MET A 130 1.06 10.46 21.84
N THR A 131 2.00 11.19 22.45
CA THR A 131 2.61 10.76 23.73
C THR A 131 1.59 10.76 24.87
N SER A 132 0.64 11.69 24.88
CA SER A 132 -0.41 11.74 25.90
C SER A 132 -1.38 10.56 25.76
N ILE A 133 -1.76 10.22 24.53
CA ILE A 133 -2.59 9.05 24.23
C ILE A 133 -1.85 7.77 24.62
N ASP A 134 -0.58 7.65 24.23
CA ASP A 134 0.24 6.46 24.51
C ASP A 134 0.40 6.22 26.01
N LYS A 135 0.52 7.29 26.81
CA LYS A 135 0.60 7.19 28.27
C LYS A 135 -0.72 6.94 29.00
N THR A 136 -1.86 7.15 28.33
CA THR A 136 -3.18 7.04 28.97
C THR A 136 -3.94 5.79 28.56
N ILE A 137 -4.03 5.53 27.25
CA ILE A 137 -4.79 4.43 26.66
C ILE A 137 -3.84 3.42 25.97
N GLY A 138 -2.68 3.88 25.50
CA GLY A 138 -1.78 3.12 24.64
C GLY A 138 -2.12 3.37 23.17
N LEU A 139 -1.11 3.65 22.34
CA LEU A 139 -1.31 3.94 20.91
C LEU A 139 -1.08 2.70 20.03
N ARG A 140 -0.06 1.90 20.38
CA ARG A 140 0.32 0.70 19.63
C ARG A 140 -0.49 -0.49 20.11
N CYS A 141 -0.90 -1.35 19.18
CA CYS A 141 -1.54 -2.61 19.51
C CYS A 141 -0.57 -3.59 20.19
N ASP A 142 -1.11 -4.53 20.96
CA ASP A 142 -0.31 -5.58 21.59
C ASP A 142 0.34 -6.49 20.54
N LEU A 143 1.45 -7.13 20.90
CA LEU A 143 2.21 -8.01 19.99
C LEU A 143 1.35 -9.08 19.30
N LYS A 144 0.39 -9.69 20.01
CA LYS A 144 -0.54 -10.67 19.42
C LYS A 144 -1.44 -10.04 18.36
N HIS A 145 -1.93 -8.81 18.58
CA HIS A 145 -2.75 -8.08 17.61
C HIS A 145 -1.90 -7.61 16.43
N GLU A 146 -0.63 -7.27 16.67
CA GLU A 146 0.32 -6.87 15.62
C GLU A 146 0.68 -8.05 14.70
N ILE A 147 0.95 -9.24 15.25
CA ILE A 147 1.32 -10.44 14.46
C ILE A 147 0.14 -10.98 13.64
N PHE A 148 -1.05 -11.09 14.25
CA PHE A 148 -2.23 -11.61 13.55
C PHE A 148 -2.93 -10.57 12.67
N GLY A 149 -2.62 -9.28 12.87
CA GLY A 149 -3.20 -8.16 12.15
C GLY A 149 -4.59 -7.75 12.67
N ALA A 150 -4.89 -6.45 12.55
CA ALA A 150 -6.18 -5.89 12.95
C ALA A 150 -7.35 -6.44 12.11
N ASP A 151 -7.09 -6.82 10.87
CA ASP A 151 -8.07 -7.43 9.97
C ASP A 151 -8.72 -8.65 10.61
N LEU A 152 -7.93 -9.58 11.15
CA LEU A 152 -8.45 -10.74 11.85
C LEU A 152 -8.93 -10.38 13.26
N MET A 153 -8.06 -9.69 14.01
CA MET A 153 -8.22 -9.56 15.46
C MET A 153 -9.31 -8.57 15.88
N GLU A 154 -9.58 -7.53 15.09
CA GLU A 154 -10.61 -6.52 15.38
C GLU A 154 -11.82 -6.64 14.44
N HIS A 155 -11.60 -7.11 13.21
CA HIS A 155 -12.61 -7.09 12.16
C HIS A 155 -13.07 -8.48 11.70
N SER A 156 -12.45 -9.57 12.19
CA SER A 156 -12.75 -10.95 11.74
C SER A 156 -12.79 -11.08 10.22
N VAL A 157 -11.83 -10.44 9.54
CA VAL A 157 -11.63 -10.53 8.09
C VAL A 157 -10.72 -11.72 7.81
N GLY A 158 -11.21 -12.65 6.98
CA GLY A 158 -10.46 -13.83 6.59
C GLY A 158 -10.40 -14.95 7.64
N GLY A 159 -11.19 -14.85 8.70
CA GLY A 159 -11.32 -15.83 9.78
C GLY A 159 -12.25 -15.29 10.86
N HIS A 160 -12.24 -15.89 12.05
CA HIS A 160 -12.94 -15.33 13.21
C HIS A 160 -12.05 -15.37 14.44
N PHE A 161 -12.00 -14.27 15.17
CA PHE A 161 -11.35 -14.20 16.48
C PHE A 161 -12.40 -13.98 17.56
N ASP A 162 -12.46 -14.90 18.53
CA ASP A 162 -13.34 -14.78 19.68
C ASP A 162 -12.60 -14.08 20.82
N HIS A 163 -12.93 -12.81 21.07
CA HIS A 163 -12.33 -12.03 22.15
C HIS A 163 -12.60 -12.60 23.55
N SER A 164 -13.66 -13.39 23.74
CA SER A 164 -14.01 -13.95 25.05
C SER A 164 -13.15 -15.15 25.43
N THR A 165 -12.78 -15.97 24.45
CA THR A 165 -12.00 -17.20 24.67
C THR A 165 -10.56 -17.08 24.19
N GLY A 166 -10.24 -16.11 23.33
CA GLY A 166 -8.97 -16.01 22.62
C GLY A 166 -8.84 -17.01 21.46
N ALA A 167 -9.93 -17.65 21.04
CA ALA A 167 -9.92 -18.66 19.99
C ALA A 167 -9.85 -18.04 18.60
N VAL A 168 -8.97 -18.57 17.75
CA VAL A 168 -8.83 -18.22 16.34
C VAL A 168 -9.42 -19.32 15.47
N PHE A 169 -10.29 -18.95 14.56
CA PHE A 169 -10.95 -19.84 13.60
C PHE A 169 -10.61 -19.45 12.16
N THR A 170 -10.51 -20.44 11.28
CA THR A 170 -10.36 -20.23 9.83
C THR A 170 -11.65 -19.69 9.20
N LYS A 171 -11.58 -19.32 7.91
CA LYS A 171 -12.77 -18.94 7.11
C LYS A 171 -13.87 -20.02 7.11
N SER A 172 -13.48 -21.29 7.22
CA SER A 172 -14.41 -22.42 7.25
C SER A 172 -15.00 -22.69 8.65
N GLY A 173 -14.59 -21.94 9.68
CA GLY A 173 -15.03 -22.11 11.07
C GLY A 173 -14.26 -23.18 11.84
N ARG A 174 -13.13 -23.67 11.33
CA ARG A 174 -12.27 -24.62 12.03
C ARG A 174 -11.42 -23.91 13.07
N LEU A 175 -11.40 -24.42 14.30
CA LEU A 175 -10.54 -23.91 15.37
C LEU A 175 -9.07 -24.20 15.06
N VAL A 176 -8.24 -23.16 15.04
CA VAL A 176 -6.79 -23.27 14.82
C VAL A 176 -6.04 -23.39 16.15
N ALA A 177 -6.29 -22.43 17.04
CA ALA A 177 -5.61 -22.30 18.32
C ALA A 177 -6.36 -21.33 19.25
N THR A 178 -5.96 -21.32 20.51
CA THR A 178 -6.36 -20.31 21.50
C THR A 178 -5.13 -19.51 21.88
N ILE A 179 -5.19 -18.20 21.69
CA ILE A 179 -4.11 -17.26 22.00
C ILE A 179 -4.24 -16.82 23.45
N HIS A 180 -3.14 -16.88 24.19
CA HIS A 180 -3.04 -16.41 25.56
C HIS A 180 -2.05 -15.25 25.67
N ASP A 181 -2.25 -14.37 26.65
CA ASP A 181 -1.45 -13.14 26.81
C ASP A 181 0.03 -13.39 27.14
N ASN A 182 0.36 -14.57 27.66
CA ASN A 182 1.69 -14.96 28.08
C ASN A 182 2.47 -15.75 27.00
N MET A 183 1.96 -15.81 25.77
CA MET A 183 2.68 -16.42 24.65
C MET A 183 3.83 -15.53 24.21
N ASP A 184 4.98 -16.14 23.91
CA ASP A 184 6.11 -15.44 23.33
C ASP A 184 5.91 -15.18 21.83
N ALA A 185 6.76 -14.33 21.27
CA ALA A 185 6.68 -13.93 19.86
C ALA A 185 6.76 -15.14 18.92
N GLU A 186 7.60 -16.13 19.25
CA GLU A 186 7.81 -17.32 18.43
C GLU A 186 6.56 -18.21 18.40
N ALA A 187 5.94 -18.48 19.55
CA ALA A 187 4.69 -19.23 19.61
C ALA A 187 3.53 -18.50 18.90
N LEU A 188 3.49 -17.16 18.97
CA LEU A 188 2.52 -16.37 18.21
C LEU A 188 2.71 -16.51 16.71
N TRP A 189 3.95 -16.41 16.22
CA TRP A 189 4.28 -16.59 14.80
C TRP A 189 3.96 -18.00 14.29
N GLU A 190 4.29 -19.03 15.05
CA GLU A 190 3.95 -20.42 14.70
C GLU A 190 2.43 -20.62 14.64
N THR A 191 1.70 -20.00 15.55
CA THR A 191 0.23 -20.06 15.55
C THR A 191 -0.35 -19.33 14.34
N PHE A 192 0.18 -18.15 14.01
CA PHE A 192 -0.21 -17.40 12.81
C PHE A 192 0.09 -18.18 11.53
N TYR A 193 1.26 -18.80 11.41
CA TYR A 193 1.63 -19.61 10.26
C TYR A 193 0.68 -20.81 10.08
N ARG A 194 0.31 -21.47 11.19
CA ARG A 194 -0.70 -22.54 11.17
C ARG A 194 -2.06 -22.03 10.71
N TYR A 195 -2.48 -20.86 11.15
CA TYR A 195 -3.73 -20.23 10.73
C TYR A 195 -3.75 -19.96 9.22
N GLU A 196 -2.70 -19.31 8.69
CA GLU A 196 -2.59 -19.02 7.25
C GLU A 196 -2.56 -20.30 6.41
N LYS A 197 -1.76 -21.28 6.82
CA LYS A 197 -1.71 -22.57 6.13
C LYS A 197 -3.07 -23.27 6.09
N GLN A 198 -3.78 -23.29 7.22
CA GLN A 198 -5.10 -23.92 7.30
C GLN A 198 -6.15 -23.18 6.47
N ASN A 199 -6.11 -21.85 6.42
CA ASN A 199 -6.96 -21.06 5.53
C ASN A 199 -6.68 -21.35 4.05
N ALA A 200 -5.41 -21.45 3.67
CA ALA A 200 -5.02 -21.81 2.31
C ALA A 200 -5.48 -23.23 1.93
N ASP A 201 -5.32 -24.19 2.84
CA ASP A 201 -5.81 -25.56 2.65
C ASP A 201 -7.34 -25.60 2.50
N ASP A 202 -8.07 -24.82 3.31
CA ASP A 202 -9.54 -24.71 3.23
C ASP A 202 -9.99 -24.13 1.87
N GLU A 203 -9.26 -23.14 1.34
CA GLU A 203 -9.52 -22.57 0.01
C GLU A 203 -9.28 -23.58 -1.12
N VAL A 204 -8.19 -24.37 -1.03
CA VAL A 204 -7.91 -25.43 -2.02
C VAL A 204 -9.02 -26.48 -2.00
N VAL A 205 -9.44 -26.93 -0.81
CA VAL A 205 -10.53 -27.91 -0.68
C VAL A 205 -11.85 -27.34 -1.23
N GLN A 206 -12.16 -26.06 -0.98
CA GLN A 206 -13.34 -25.43 -1.56
C GLN A 206 -13.28 -25.34 -3.10
N LEU A 207 -12.10 -25.03 -3.65
CA LEU A 207 -11.88 -25.02 -5.09
C LEU A 207 -12.02 -26.42 -5.70
N GLU A 208 -11.44 -27.45 -5.09
CA GLU A 208 -11.58 -28.84 -5.52
C GLU A 208 -13.04 -29.28 -5.54
N ASN A 209 -13.78 -29.05 -4.45
CA ASN A 209 -15.22 -29.35 -4.37
C ASN A 209 -16.02 -28.58 -5.44
N SER A 210 -15.66 -27.33 -5.73
CA SER A 210 -16.32 -26.53 -6.77
C SER A 210 -16.05 -27.10 -8.16
N ILE A 211 -14.82 -27.53 -8.44
CA ILE A 211 -14.43 -28.16 -9.70
C ILE A 211 -15.17 -29.49 -9.86
N GLU A 212 -15.17 -30.35 -8.84
CA GLU A 212 -15.89 -31.63 -8.87
C GLU A 212 -17.39 -31.44 -9.12
N SER A 213 -18.03 -30.52 -8.38
CA SER A 213 -19.44 -30.19 -8.58
C SER A 213 -19.74 -29.72 -10.00
N CYS A 214 -18.84 -28.92 -10.58
CA CYS A 214 -19.00 -28.47 -11.96
C CYS A 214 -18.80 -29.60 -12.96
N LEU A 215 -17.78 -30.45 -12.79
CA LEU A 215 -17.52 -31.61 -13.64
C LEU A 215 -18.71 -32.59 -13.64
N ASP A 216 -19.42 -32.71 -12.53
CA ASP A 216 -20.61 -33.55 -12.43
C ASP A 216 -21.88 -32.96 -13.02
N SER A 217 -21.88 -31.67 -13.37
CA SER A 217 -23.04 -30.99 -13.91
C SER A 217 -23.52 -31.56 -15.26
N PRO A 218 -24.79 -31.40 -15.63
CA PRO A 218 -25.29 -31.87 -16.92
C PRO A 218 -24.64 -31.15 -18.13
N GLN A 219 -24.15 -29.91 -17.94
CA GLN A 219 -23.56 -29.10 -19.01
C GLN A 219 -22.18 -29.61 -19.44
N THR A 220 -21.35 -30.05 -18.49
CA THR A 220 -20.02 -30.65 -18.74
C THR A 220 -20.12 -32.00 -19.42
N LYS A 221 -21.18 -32.76 -19.15
CA LYS A 221 -21.47 -34.03 -19.83
C LYS A 221 -21.97 -33.85 -21.26
N ALA A 222 -22.36 -32.63 -21.66
CA ALA A 222 -22.92 -32.32 -22.98
C ALA A 222 -21.94 -31.61 -23.93
N THR A 223 -20.92 -30.91 -23.42
CA THR A 223 -19.99 -30.09 -24.23
C THR A 223 -18.54 -30.22 -23.76
N PRO A 224 -17.54 -30.23 -24.67
CA PRO A 224 -16.13 -30.40 -24.32
C PRO A 224 -15.47 -29.12 -23.76
N ASP A 225 -16.10 -27.96 -23.95
CA ASP A 225 -15.63 -26.67 -23.43
C ASP A 225 -16.51 -26.26 -22.25
N VAL A 226 -15.91 -26.21 -21.07
CA VAL A 226 -16.61 -25.94 -19.82
C VAL A 226 -16.00 -24.71 -19.16
N GLU A 227 -16.83 -23.80 -18.68
CA GLU A 227 -16.41 -22.68 -17.86
C GLU A 227 -16.88 -22.90 -16.40
N CYS A 228 -15.94 -23.06 -15.46
CA CYS A 228 -16.21 -23.30 -14.04
C CYS A 228 -15.50 -22.25 -13.20
N SER A 229 -16.23 -21.51 -12.36
CA SER A 229 -15.66 -20.54 -11.41
C SER A 229 -14.64 -19.57 -12.01
N GLY A 230 -14.88 -19.10 -13.25
CA GLY A 230 -13.99 -18.17 -13.96
C GLY A 230 -12.79 -18.83 -14.67
N PHE A 231 -12.64 -20.14 -14.55
CA PHE A 231 -11.63 -20.93 -15.27
C PHE A 231 -12.29 -21.72 -16.40
N ARG A 232 -11.68 -21.67 -17.59
CA ARG A 232 -12.14 -22.44 -18.75
C ARG A 232 -11.36 -23.74 -18.85
N PHE A 233 -12.06 -24.86 -18.71
CA PHE A 233 -11.54 -26.21 -18.83
C PHE A 233 -11.99 -26.81 -20.17
N ARG A 234 -11.05 -27.39 -20.91
CA ARG A 234 -11.35 -28.16 -22.12
C ARG A 234 -11.11 -29.63 -21.81
N ALA A 235 -12.19 -30.40 -21.70
CA ALA A 235 -12.10 -31.84 -21.51
C ALA A 235 -11.52 -32.46 -22.79
N ARG A 236 -10.29 -32.99 -22.72
CA ARG A 236 -9.68 -33.74 -23.82
C ARG A 236 -10.35 -35.12 -23.83
N LEU A 237 -11.38 -35.30 -24.65
CA LEU A 237 -12.07 -36.59 -24.80
C LEU A 237 -11.05 -37.64 -25.28
N ALA A 238 -10.97 -38.78 -24.59
CA ALA A 238 -10.08 -39.90 -24.91
C ALA A 238 -10.32 -40.54 -26.30
N LYS A 239 -11.22 -39.98 -27.12
CA LYS A 239 -11.46 -40.40 -28.51
C LYS A 239 -10.56 -39.69 -29.53
N ASP A 240 -9.76 -38.70 -29.11
CA ASP A 240 -8.89 -37.93 -30.00
C ASP A 240 -7.41 -38.38 -29.97
N GLU A 241 -7.06 -39.49 -29.30
CA GLU A 241 -5.75 -40.12 -29.50
C GLU A 241 -5.81 -41.15 -30.64
N PRO A 242 -5.09 -40.95 -31.76
CA PRO A 242 -4.75 -42.07 -32.63
C PRO A 242 -3.95 -43.09 -31.80
N ALA A 243 -4.20 -44.38 -32.02
CA ALA A 243 -3.69 -45.50 -31.24
C ALA A 243 -2.16 -45.74 -31.32
N GLU A 244 -1.35 -44.70 -31.56
CA GLU A 244 0.05 -44.76 -31.96
C GLU A 244 0.97 -43.90 -31.08
N SER A 245 0.76 -43.87 -29.76
CA SER A 245 1.74 -43.29 -28.82
C SER A 245 1.93 -44.10 -27.53
N ARG A 246 1.31 -45.28 -27.41
CA ARG A 246 1.35 -46.11 -26.20
C ARG A 246 2.72 -46.76 -25.91
N ASN A 247 3.76 -46.49 -26.70
CA ASN A 247 5.04 -47.19 -26.64
C ASN A 247 6.29 -46.31 -26.40
N ASP A 248 6.15 -45.02 -26.10
CA ASP A 248 7.32 -44.20 -25.75
C ASP A 248 7.35 -43.85 -24.26
N VAL A 249 7.41 -44.89 -23.43
CA VAL A 249 8.05 -44.75 -22.11
C VAL A 249 9.52 -45.10 -22.30
N HIS A 250 10.24 -44.20 -22.96
CA HIS A 250 11.69 -44.26 -22.96
C HIS A 250 12.18 -43.85 -21.57
N GLN A 251 12.75 -44.85 -20.88
CA GLN A 251 13.64 -44.70 -19.74
C GLN A 251 14.48 -43.43 -19.84
N THR A 252 14.38 -42.55 -18.85
CA THR A 252 15.55 -41.84 -18.32
C THR A 252 15.38 -41.66 -16.81
N SER A 253 16.13 -42.46 -16.07
CA SER A 253 16.79 -42.08 -14.81
C SER A 253 18.29 -42.38 -15.03
N PRO A 254 19.24 -41.80 -14.28
CA PRO A 254 19.12 -41.03 -13.04
C PRO A 254 19.36 -39.52 -13.18
#